data_AF-A0A951KPP2-F1
#
_entry.id   AF-A0A951KPP2-F1
#
_cell.length_a   1.000
_cell.length_b   1.000
_cell.length_c   1.000
_cell.angle_alpha   90.00
_cell.angle_beta   90.00
_cell.angle_gamma   90.00
#
_symmetry.space_group_name_H-M   'P 1'
#
loop_
_entity.id
_entity.type
_entity.pdbx_description
1 polymer ?
#
loop_
_entity_poly.entity_id
_entity_poly.type
_entity_poly.pdbx_seq_one_letter_code
_entity_poly.pdbx_strand_id
1 'polypeptide(L)'
;MSMQLPELHNRFADALIEDVRFGPRRECTLILCPLVWHGQQGRAAERCVAVRFGGVNNLDAVIAFFASEPWQQSELRSLEYAPTPLSKIGRVYVHVAFERMDGQIVIECTTISITDEDPG
;
A
#
# COMPACT_ATOMS: atom_id res chain seq x y z
N MET A 1 14.58 -22.50 -2.16
CA MET A 1 14.32 -21.25 -1.41
C MET A 1 12.82 -21.12 -1.21
N SER A 2 12.35 -21.15 0.02
CA SER A 2 10.94 -20.92 0.36
C SER A 2 10.63 -19.44 0.10
N MET A 3 9.88 -19.12 -0.96
CA MET A 3 9.43 -17.75 -1.24
C MET A 3 8.23 -17.43 -0.33
N GLN A 4 8.50 -16.98 0.89
CA GLN A 4 7.44 -16.46 1.75
C GLN A 4 6.99 -15.10 1.21
N LEU A 5 5.69 -14.83 1.32
CA LEU A 5 5.16 -13.49 1.07
C LEU A 5 5.78 -12.51 2.08
N PRO A 6 6.14 -11.29 1.67
CA PRO A 6 6.69 -10.31 2.60
C PRO A 6 5.67 -9.98 3.67
N GLU A 7 6.15 -9.72 4.88
CA GLU A 7 5.31 -9.30 5.99
C GLU A 7 4.74 -7.89 5.73
N LEU A 8 3.41 -7.82 5.62
CA LEU A 8 2.63 -6.57 5.63
C LEU A 8 2.04 -6.38 7.03
N HIS A 9 2.88 -6.30 8.06
CA HIS A 9 2.37 -6.12 9.43
C HIS A 9 1.95 -4.65 9.64
N ASN A 10 1.19 -4.41 10.74
CA ASN A 10 0.60 -3.14 11.23
C ASN A 10 1.44 -1.84 11.15
N ARG A 11 2.68 -1.85 10.65
CA ARG A 11 3.47 -0.64 10.37
C ARG A 11 2.82 0.31 9.37
N PHE A 12 1.87 -0.17 8.57
CA PHE A 12 1.12 0.64 7.62
C PHE A 12 -0.30 0.99 8.09
N ALA A 13 -0.75 0.44 9.23
CA ALA A 13 -1.87 1.03 9.95
C ALA A 13 -1.36 2.35 10.54
N ASP A 14 -2.09 3.44 10.31
CA ASP A 14 -1.62 4.80 10.58
C ASP A 14 -0.42 5.23 9.70
N ALA A 15 -0.44 4.94 8.40
CA ALA A 15 0.52 5.52 7.45
C ALA A 15 -0.14 6.54 6.51
N LEU A 16 0.63 7.52 6.08
CA LEU A 16 0.27 8.40 4.96
C LEU A 16 0.79 7.78 3.66
N ILE A 17 0.04 7.93 2.57
CA ILE A 17 0.58 7.72 1.23
C ILE A 17 1.04 9.09 0.72
N GLU A 18 2.35 9.26 0.54
CA GLU A 18 2.90 10.49 -0.04
C GLU A 18 2.73 10.51 -1.56
N ASP A 19 2.88 9.36 -2.21
CA ASP A 19 2.87 9.26 -3.66
C ASP A 19 2.37 7.90 -4.14
N VAL A 20 1.71 7.90 -5.31
CA VAL A 20 1.20 6.72 -6.00
C VAL A 20 1.75 6.74 -7.42
N ARG A 21 2.63 5.79 -7.72
CA ARG A 21 3.30 5.70 -9.02
C ARG A 21 2.81 4.50 -9.81
N PHE A 22 2.51 4.71 -11.10
CA PHE A 22 2.14 3.64 -12.02
C PHE A 22 3.24 3.37 -13.03
N GLY A 23 3.68 2.11 -13.12
CA GLY A 23 4.75 1.68 -14.02
C GLY A 23 4.24 1.02 -15.32
N PRO A 24 5.05 1.01 -16.39
CA PRO A 24 4.63 0.53 -17.72
C PRO A 24 4.38 -0.98 -17.79
N ARG A 25 4.81 -1.76 -16.80
CA ARG A 25 4.66 -3.23 -16.74
C ARG A 25 3.52 -3.68 -15.83
N ARG A 26 2.43 -2.89 -15.80
CA ARG A 26 1.30 -3.09 -14.90
C ARG A 26 1.75 -3.12 -13.44
N GLU A 27 2.38 -2.04 -13.02
CA GLU A 27 2.94 -1.90 -11.68
C GLU A 27 2.28 -0.73 -10.97
N CYS A 28 2.07 -0.88 -9.67
CA CYS A 28 1.65 0.20 -8.79
C CYS A 28 2.66 0.25 -7.64
N THR A 29 3.12 1.45 -7.29
CA THR A 29 3.98 1.67 -6.13
C THR A 29 3.33 2.70 -5.23
N LEU A 30 3.14 2.36 -3.96
CA LEU A 30 2.71 3.28 -2.91
C LEU A 30 3.93 3.69 -2.10
N ILE A 31 4.15 5.00 -1.95
CA ILE A 31 5.17 5.54 -1.06
C ILE A 31 4.51 5.85 0.27
N LEU A 32 4.83 5.07 1.29
CA LEU A 32 4.15 5.06 2.58
C LEU A 32 5.05 5.67 3.64
N CYS A 33 4.57 6.69 4.35
CA CYS A 33 5.27 7.27 5.48
C CYS A 33 4.48 6.93 6.76
N PRO A 34 4.98 5.99 7.58
CA PRO A 34 4.32 5.64 8.84
C PRO A 34 4.15 6.86 9.74
N LEU A 35 3.03 6.96 10.47
CA LEU A 35 2.86 7.98 11.49
C LEU A 35 3.55 7.56 12.78
N VAL A 36 4.38 8.45 13.30
CA VAL A 36 5.02 8.35 14.61
C VAL A 36 4.25 9.25 15.58
N TRP A 37 3.65 8.62 16.59
CA TRP A 37 2.87 9.31 17.60
C TRP A 37 3.72 9.63 18.84
N HIS A 38 3.72 10.90 19.23
CA HIS A 38 4.27 11.38 20.51
C HIS A 38 3.13 12.01 21.33
N GLY A 39 2.50 11.20 22.19
CA GLY A 39 1.28 11.61 22.89
C GLY A 39 0.11 11.76 21.90
N GLN A 40 -0.55 12.92 21.89
CA GLN A 40 -1.65 13.22 20.96
C GLN A 40 -1.19 13.81 19.62
N GLN A 41 0.11 14.01 19.44
CA GLN A 41 0.68 14.57 18.21
C GLN A 41 1.29 13.47 17.35
N GLY A 42 0.65 13.19 16.22
CA GLY A 42 1.20 12.33 15.16
C GLY A 42 2.01 13.16 14.16
N ARG A 43 3.15 12.64 13.71
CA ARG A 43 3.92 13.18 12.59
C ARG A 43 4.28 12.05 11.62
N ALA A 44 4.44 12.36 10.34
CA ALA A 44 5.03 11.42 9.40
C ALA A 44 6.45 11.05 9.85
N ALA A 45 6.81 9.78 9.73
CA ALA A 45 8.16 9.31 9.93
C ALA A 45 9.10 9.99 8.93
N GLU A 46 10.34 10.20 9.35
CA GLU A 46 11.38 10.76 8.48
C GLU A 46 11.71 9.82 7.32
N ARG A 47 11.41 8.52 7.43
CA ARG A 47 11.66 7.54 6.39
C ARG A 47 10.36 6.96 5.88
N CYS A 48 10.24 6.94 4.56
CA CYS A 48 9.12 6.35 3.86
C CYS A 48 9.53 5.01 3.25
N VAL A 49 8.53 4.17 3.01
CA VAL A 49 8.69 2.81 2.53
C VAL A 49 7.93 2.70 1.22
N ALA A 50 8.61 2.27 0.17
CA ALA A 50 7.97 1.99 -1.11
C ALA A 50 7.43 0.55 -1.10
N VAL A 51 6.11 0.41 -1.26
CA VAL A 51 5.45 -0.87 -1.46
C VAL A 51 5.06 -0.98 -2.93
N ARG A 52 5.75 -1.87 -3.65
CA ARG A 52 5.53 -2.10 -5.08
C ARG A 52 4.74 -3.37 -5.31
N PHE A 53 3.66 -3.25 -6.06
CA PHE A 53 2.81 -4.32 -6.58
C PHE A 53 3.17 -4.57 -8.05
N GLY A 54 3.70 -5.75 -8.35
CA GLY A 54 4.12 -6.14 -9.70
C GLY A 54 3.10 -7.05 -10.38
N GLY A 55 2.86 -6.83 -11.68
CA GLY A 55 1.92 -7.63 -12.45
C GLY A 55 0.50 -7.50 -11.91
N VAL A 56 0.01 -6.26 -11.78
CA VAL A 56 -1.31 -5.93 -11.27
C VAL A 56 -2.38 -6.35 -12.29
N ASN A 57 -3.24 -7.28 -11.90
CA ASN A 57 -4.28 -7.85 -12.74
C ASN A 57 -5.43 -6.85 -12.95
N ASN A 58 -5.81 -6.12 -11.91
CA ASN A 58 -6.90 -5.13 -11.94
C ASN A 58 -6.41 -3.67 -12.05
N LEU A 59 -5.33 -3.42 -12.80
CA LEU A 59 -4.65 -2.12 -12.86
C LEU A 59 -5.58 -0.95 -13.19
N ASP A 60 -6.49 -1.11 -14.14
CA ASP A 60 -7.39 -0.01 -14.56
C ASP A 60 -8.32 0.43 -13.40
N ALA A 61 -8.77 -0.53 -12.58
CA ALA A 61 -9.54 -0.24 -11.38
C ALA A 61 -8.69 0.45 -10.31
N VAL A 62 -7.43 0.04 -10.17
CA VAL A 62 -6.48 0.66 -9.23
C VAL A 62 -6.16 2.11 -9.65
N ILE A 63 -5.93 2.35 -10.94
CA ILE A 63 -5.73 3.70 -11.48
C ILE A 63 -6.98 4.55 -11.24
N ALA A 64 -8.18 4.04 -11.57
CA ALA A 64 -9.42 4.78 -11.38
C ALA A 64 -9.69 5.12 -9.91
N PHE A 65 -9.39 4.20 -8.99
CA PHE A 65 -9.51 4.43 -7.55
C PHE A 65 -8.55 5.50 -7.05
N PHE A 66 -7.30 5.48 -7.50
CA PHE A 66 -6.31 6.49 -7.09
C PHE A 66 -6.43 7.81 -7.87
N ALA A 67 -7.12 7.85 -9.01
CA ALA A 67 -7.36 9.10 -9.72
C ALA A 67 -8.24 10.11 -8.93
N SER A 68 -8.98 9.66 -7.91
CA SER A 68 -9.74 10.54 -7.01
C SER A 68 -8.94 11.02 -5.80
N GLU A 69 -7.64 10.69 -5.73
CA GLU A 69 -6.71 11.12 -4.70
C GLU A 69 -7.18 10.85 -3.25
N PRO A 70 -7.68 9.64 -2.91
CA PRO A 70 -8.18 9.34 -1.57
C PRO A 70 -7.13 9.56 -0.46
N TRP A 71 -5.85 9.39 -0.80
CA TRP A 71 -4.75 9.56 0.15
C TRP A 71 -4.48 11.00 0.58
N GLN A 72 -4.91 12.00 -0.21
CA GLN A 72 -4.78 13.40 0.20
C GLN A 72 -5.79 13.77 1.30
N GLN A 73 -6.82 12.94 1.50
CA GLN A 73 -7.94 13.23 2.39
C GLN A 73 -7.94 12.37 3.65
N SER A 74 -7.24 11.23 3.63
CA SER A 74 -7.25 10.27 4.73
C SER A 74 -5.94 9.49 4.84
N GLU A 75 -5.61 9.15 6.07
CA GLU A 75 -4.60 8.15 6.43
C GLU A 75 -5.07 6.74 6.03
N LEU A 76 -4.11 5.84 5.83
CA LEU A 76 -4.38 4.41 5.69
C LEU A 76 -4.86 3.85 7.02
N ARG A 77 -6.03 3.20 6.97
CA ARG A 77 -6.51 2.29 8.01
C ARG A 77 -5.74 0.99 7.96
N SER A 78 -5.62 0.42 6.77
CA SER A 78 -4.97 -0.88 6.59
C SER A 78 -4.33 -1.04 5.21
N LEU A 79 -3.22 -1.76 5.22
CA LEU A 79 -2.56 -2.33 4.06
C LEU A 79 -2.19 -3.78 4.41
N GLU A 80 -3.07 -4.71 4.07
CA GLU A 80 -2.96 -6.10 4.53
C GLU A 80 -3.33 -7.09 3.43
N TYR A 81 -2.92 -8.35 3.58
CA TYR A 81 -3.39 -9.38 2.68
C TYR A 81 -4.89 -9.58 2.87
N ALA A 82 -5.64 -9.62 1.77
CA ALA A 82 -7.07 -9.86 1.83
C ALA A 82 -7.35 -11.22 2.50
N PRO A 83 -8.32 -11.29 3.43
CA PRO A 83 -8.66 -12.55 4.12
C PRO A 83 -9.24 -13.58 3.14
N THR A 84 -9.95 -13.10 2.11
CA THR A 84 -10.47 -13.92 1.01
C THR A 84 -10.51 -13.08 -0.28
N PRO A 85 -10.04 -13.60 -1.42
CA PRO A 85 -9.34 -14.89 -1.60
C PRO A 85 -7.94 -14.90 -0.97
N LEU A 86 -7.46 -16.09 -0.58
CA LEU A 86 -6.16 -16.24 0.09
C LEU A 86 -5.00 -15.94 -0.87
N SER A 87 -4.09 -15.07 -0.43
CA SER A 87 -2.86 -14.74 -1.15
C SER A 87 -1.89 -15.93 -1.21
N LYS A 88 -1.23 -16.09 -2.36
CA LYS A 88 -0.14 -17.05 -2.58
C LYS A 88 0.88 -16.47 -3.55
N ILE A 89 2.04 -17.11 -3.67
CA ILE A 89 3.05 -16.72 -4.66
C ILE A 89 2.42 -16.68 -6.06
N GLY A 90 2.64 -15.58 -6.79
CA GLY A 90 2.10 -15.38 -8.13
C GLY A 90 0.63 -14.97 -8.17
N ARG A 91 -0.06 -14.90 -7.03
CA ARG A 91 -1.45 -14.42 -6.94
C ARG A 91 -1.72 -13.85 -5.55
N VAL A 92 -1.48 -12.55 -5.43
CA VAL A 92 -1.51 -11.79 -4.19
C VAL A 92 -2.68 -10.82 -4.23
N TYR A 93 -3.39 -10.73 -3.12
CA TYR A 93 -4.53 -9.85 -2.91
C TYR A 93 -4.21 -8.96 -1.73
N VAL A 94 -4.09 -7.66 -1.96
CA VAL A 94 -3.79 -6.69 -0.90
C VAL A 94 -4.97 -5.73 -0.77
N HIS A 95 -5.56 -5.71 0.41
CA HIS A 95 -6.61 -4.77 0.77
C HIS A 95 -5.95 -3.46 1.22
N VAL A 96 -6.41 -2.36 0.62
CA VAL A 96 -6.03 -1.00 0.96
C VAL A 96 -7.29 -0.29 1.42
N ALA A 97 -7.31 0.20 2.65
CA ALA A 97 -8.45 0.91 3.22
C ALA A 97 -8.01 2.21 3.90
N PHE A 98 -8.86 3.22 3.86
CA PHE A 98 -8.63 4.54 4.45
C PHE A 98 -9.50 4.75 5.71
N GLU A 99 -9.00 5.55 6.66
CA GLU A 99 -9.69 5.78 7.94
C GLU A 99 -10.94 6.65 7.82
N ARG A 100 -10.78 7.85 7.25
CA ARG A 100 -11.76 8.94 7.32
C ARG A 100 -12.74 8.97 6.14
N MET A 101 -12.64 7.97 5.28
CA MET A 101 -13.50 7.83 4.11
C MET A 101 -13.83 6.36 3.86
N ASP A 102 -15.00 6.09 3.26
CA ASP A 102 -15.42 4.75 2.84
C ASP A 102 -14.70 4.31 1.55
N GLY A 103 -13.40 4.62 1.46
CA GLY A 103 -12.53 4.33 0.35
C GLY A 103 -11.75 3.05 0.61
N GLN A 104 -11.98 2.02 -0.20
CA GLN A 104 -11.22 0.78 -0.16
C GLN A 104 -11.04 0.17 -1.53
N ILE A 105 -9.93 -0.53 -1.73
CA ILE A 105 -9.65 -1.31 -2.93
C ILE A 105 -8.86 -2.58 -2.59
N VAL A 106 -9.09 -3.64 -3.35
CA VAL A 106 -8.21 -4.81 -3.35
C VAL A 106 -7.32 -4.72 -4.59
N ILE A 107 -6.01 -4.68 -4.39
CA ILE A 107 -5.02 -4.78 -5.47
C ILE A 107 -4.71 -6.27 -5.68
N GLU A 108 -5.04 -6.80 -6.85
CA GLU A 108 -4.65 -8.15 -7.26
C GLU A 108 -3.36 -8.08 -8.07
N CYS A 109 -2.28 -8.68 -7.59
CA CYS A 109 -0.98 -8.64 -8.24
C CYS A 109 -0.26 -10.00 -8.22
N THR A 110 0.83 -10.11 -8.96
CA THR A 110 1.65 -11.32 -9.03
C THR A 110 2.72 -11.32 -7.95
N THR A 111 3.30 -10.16 -7.69
CA THR A 111 4.39 -9.98 -6.72
C THR A 111 4.17 -8.73 -5.89
N ILE A 112 4.79 -8.74 -4.71
CA ILE A 112 4.89 -7.58 -3.84
C ILE A 112 6.33 -7.48 -3.33
N SER A 113 6.86 -6.26 -3.27
CA SER A 113 8.18 -5.98 -2.72
C SER A 113 8.13 -4.70 -1.89
N ILE A 114 8.87 -4.71 -0.78
CA ILE A 114 8.96 -3.59 0.15
C ILE A 114 10.42 -3.13 0.16
N THR A 115 10.65 -1.85 -0.08
CA THR A 115 11.98 -1.22 -0.04
C THR A 115 11.93 0.05 0.77
N ASP A 116 12.89 0.24 1.68
CA ASP A 116 13.08 1.52 2.36
C ASP A 116 13.48 2.55 1.28
N GLU A 117 12.70 3.61 1.10
CA GLU A 117 13.15 4.78 0.35
C GLU A 117 13.87 5.70 1.35
N ASP A 118 15.15 5.99 1.09
CA ASP A 118 15.80 7.14 1.72
C ASP A 118 15.15 8.40 1.10
N PRO A 119 14.64 9.36 1.89
CA PRO A 119 14.25 10.64 1.35
C PRO A 119 15.54 11.33 0.88
N GLY A 120 15.79 11.30 -0.43
CA GLY A 120 16.87 12.07 -1.05
C GLY A 120 16.74 13.56 -0.83
#